data_AF-A0A4Q5RGF3-F1
#
_entry.id   AF-A0A4Q5RGF3-F1
#
_cell.length_a   1.000
_cell.length_b   1.000
_cell.length_c   1.000
_cell.angle_alpha   90.00
_cell.angle_beta   90.00
_cell.angle_gamma   90.00
#
_symmetry.space_group_name_H-M   'P 1'
#
loop_
_entity.id
_entity.type
_entity.pdbx_description
1 polymer ?
#
loop_
_entity_poly.entity_id
_entity_poly.type
_entity_poly.pdbx_seq_one_letter_code
_entity_poly.pdbx_strand_id
1 'polypeptide(L)'
;LARLQPVAMRLEMKAGRHGCYLLDDTYNNDLAGLALALDALSRQARPGGRTLILSDVLESGLSGPELYARVAKLVQAHGITKLIGVGEEISQRRQESIDDHSERLLVGFTPEQYSPAFPPIKETYFYPSTEAYLASLNPADFQNETILIKGARRFGFERVVAALQQLQHGTVLEVNLDALTHNLHYYRQQLRPSTKLMVMVKAFAYGSGSYEVASLLQFQRADYLAVAYPDEGQQLRESGISLPIMVLNPGPDSFGQLRRYRLEPEIYSLERLRDYLQAAREAAGSPSPLPPLHLKLDTGMRRLGFDEHDLPALLALLTQHRAQLPVASIMTHLAAADDPAHDDFTRQQLSTFQRMAAAIEAILGRPVLKHALNSAGIRRFPEAQFDMVRLGVGLYGVEAGDETSHNLLPVSTLRTTVSQVKTLPADTTVGYGRRGAATAHERRLATLAIGYADGYDRRFSAGAGLVLLHGRRAPVVGSVCMDMVMVDVTDIPETQPGDVAVLFGDGLTIRELAERIGTIPYELLTNVSERVKRVFVSE
;
A
#
# COMPACT_ATOMS: atom_id res chain seq x y z
N LEU A 1 11.91 -5.47 -27.15
CA LEU A 1 10.62 -5.89 -26.52
C LEU A 1 10.69 -5.63 -25.00
N ALA A 2 11.21 -4.50 -24.53
CA ALA A 2 10.60 -3.16 -24.46
C ALA A 2 9.26 -3.13 -23.68
N ARG A 3 9.41 -2.94 -22.35
CA ARG A 3 8.47 -2.36 -21.36
C ARG A 3 6.97 -2.58 -21.61
N LEU A 4 6.41 -3.65 -21.04
CA LEU A 4 5.00 -3.69 -20.70
C LEU A 4 4.88 -3.49 -19.18
N GLN A 5 4.30 -2.37 -18.77
CA GLN A 5 3.87 -2.11 -17.40
C GLN A 5 2.48 -2.74 -17.19
N PRO A 6 2.19 -3.44 -16.08
CA PRO A 6 0.84 -3.82 -15.73
C PRO A 6 0.07 -2.57 -15.28
N VAL A 7 -1.05 -2.30 -15.95
CA VAL A 7 -1.97 -1.19 -15.72
C VAL A 7 -2.95 -1.57 -14.61
N ALA A 8 -3.33 -0.61 -13.75
CA ALA A 8 -4.51 -0.75 -12.90
C ALA A 8 -5.76 -0.80 -13.82
N MET A 9 -6.18 -2.01 -14.17
CA MET A 9 -7.17 -2.28 -15.23
C MET A 9 -8.64 -2.15 -14.77
N ARG A 10 -8.94 -1.44 -13.67
CA ARG A 10 -10.29 -1.46 -13.09
C ARG A 10 -10.80 -0.07 -12.74
N LEU A 11 -11.92 0.29 -13.37
CA LEU A 11 -12.81 1.40 -13.02
C LEU A 11 -13.13 1.38 -11.52
N GLU A 12 -12.77 2.43 -10.78
CA GLU A 12 -13.01 2.55 -9.35
C GLU A 12 -14.16 3.54 -9.08
N MET A 13 -15.08 3.20 -8.19
CA MET A 13 -16.16 4.11 -7.79
C MET A 13 -15.82 4.80 -6.46
N LYS A 14 -15.71 6.13 -6.47
CA LYS A 14 -15.39 6.99 -5.32
C LYS A 14 -16.57 7.89 -4.98
N ALA A 15 -16.70 8.28 -3.70
CA ALA A 15 -17.68 9.29 -3.29
C ALA A 15 -17.18 10.69 -3.69
N GLY A 16 -17.99 11.44 -4.44
CA GLY A 16 -17.73 12.83 -4.84
C GLY A 16 -18.44 13.83 -3.92
N ARG A 17 -18.00 15.09 -3.94
CA ARG A 17 -18.64 16.18 -3.20
C ARG A 17 -20.09 16.38 -3.67
N HIS A 18 -20.91 17.03 -2.84
CA HIS A 18 -22.30 17.42 -3.18
C HIS A 18 -23.20 16.26 -3.67
N GLY A 19 -23.05 15.09 -3.06
CA GLY A 19 -23.84 13.90 -3.38
C GLY A 19 -23.45 13.22 -4.70
N CYS A 20 -22.32 13.60 -5.29
CA CYS A 20 -21.82 13.00 -6.52
C CYS A 20 -21.10 11.67 -6.29
N TYR A 21 -20.91 10.91 -7.36
CA TYR A 21 -20.05 9.73 -7.40
C TYR A 21 -19.07 9.86 -8.55
N LEU A 22 -17.81 9.51 -8.31
CA LEU A 22 -16.76 9.55 -9.32
C LEU A 22 -16.47 8.11 -9.77
N LEU A 23 -16.51 7.88 -11.07
CA LEU A 23 -16.01 6.65 -11.69
C LEU A 23 -14.64 6.99 -12.29
N ASP A 24 -13.58 6.53 -11.63
CA ASP A 24 -12.19 6.87 -11.92
C ASP A 24 -11.59 5.88 -12.93
N ASP A 25 -11.16 6.42 -14.09
CA ASP A 25 -10.48 5.72 -15.19
C ASP A 25 -9.34 6.59 -15.76
N THR A 26 -8.47 7.07 -14.87
CA THR A 26 -7.50 8.15 -15.15
C THR A 26 -6.18 7.71 -15.80
N TYR A 27 -6.02 6.42 -16.16
CA TYR A 27 -4.73 5.87 -16.58
C TYR A 27 -4.63 5.47 -18.06
N ASN A 28 -5.75 5.18 -18.74
CA ASN A 28 -5.77 4.86 -20.16
C ASN A 28 -6.97 5.54 -20.85
N ASN A 29 -6.74 6.13 -22.02
CA ASN A 29 -7.78 6.77 -22.81
C ASN A 29 -7.70 6.39 -24.29
N ASP A 30 -8.16 5.18 -24.60
CA ASP A 30 -8.45 4.69 -25.95
C ASP A 30 -9.98 4.52 -26.16
N LEU A 31 -10.41 4.35 -27.42
CA LEU A 31 -11.83 4.22 -27.78
C LEU A 31 -12.51 2.99 -27.16
N ALA A 32 -11.81 1.86 -27.06
CA ALA A 32 -12.39 0.62 -26.53
C ALA A 32 -12.61 0.73 -25.01
N GLY A 33 -11.63 1.27 -24.30
CA GLY A 33 -11.72 1.60 -22.89
C GLY A 33 -12.79 2.65 -22.61
N LEU A 34 -12.98 3.63 -23.50
CA LEU A 34 -14.03 4.64 -23.34
C LEU A 34 -15.42 3.99 -23.44
N ALA A 35 -15.63 3.11 -24.42
CA ALA A 35 -16.89 2.38 -24.53
C ALA A 35 -17.20 1.55 -23.27
N LEU A 36 -16.21 0.79 -22.77
CA LEU A 36 -16.36 -0.01 -21.54
C LEU A 36 -16.68 0.86 -20.31
N ALA A 37 -16.02 2.01 -20.18
CA ALA A 37 -16.26 2.94 -19.08
C ALA A 37 -17.66 3.57 -19.13
N LEU A 38 -18.13 3.93 -20.32
CA LEU A 38 -19.48 4.46 -20.54
C LEU A 38 -20.57 3.41 -20.30
N ASP A 39 -20.32 2.15 -20.66
CA ASP A 39 -21.18 1.01 -20.32
C ASP A 39 -21.29 0.84 -18.80
N ALA A 40 -20.14 0.88 -18.11
CA ALA A 40 -20.10 0.78 -16.65
C ALA A 40 -20.85 1.93 -15.96
N LEU A 41 -20.74 3.15 -16.50
CA LEU A 41 -21.49 4.32 -16.05
C LEU A 41 -23.01 4.14 -16.27
N SER A 42 -23.41 3.61 -17.43
CA SER A 42 -24.82 3.44 -17.79
C SER A 42 -25.55 2.39 -16.96
N ARG A 43 -24.82 1.40 -16.45
CA ARG A 43 -25.34 0.34 -15.56
C ARG A 43 -25.53 0.78 -14.11
N GLN A 44 -25.07 1.98 -13.74
CA GLN A 44 -25.27 2.50 -12.38
C GLN A 44 -26.74 2.90 -12.19
N ALA A 45 -27.45 2.17 -11.33
CA ALA A 45 -28.85 2.43 -10.98
C ALA A 45 -28.96 3.58 -9.95
N ARG A 46 -28.43 4.76 -10.29
CA ARG A 46 -28.46 5.95 -9.43
C ARG A 46 -29.27 7.08 -10.09
N PRO A 47 -30.16 7.75 -9.34
CA PRO A 47 -30.85 8.94 -9.82
C PRO A 47 -29.86 10.10 -9.91
N GLY A 48 -29.87 10.86 -11.01
CA GLY A 48 -28.95 11.99 -11.21
C GLY A 48 -28.55 12.25 -12.67
N GLY A 49 -27.83 13.35 -12.89
CA GLY A 49 -27.17 13.62 -14.18
C GLY A 49 -25.93 12.74 -14.39
N ARG A 50 -25.56 12.52 -15.65
CA ARG A 50 -24.35 11.77 -16.03
C ARG A 50 -23.35 12.71 -16.67
N THR A 51 -22.18 12.80 -16.08
CA THR A 51 -21.15 13.73 -16.51
C THR A 51 -19.92 12.97 -16.97
N LEU A 52 -19.35 13.37 -18.10
CA LEU A 52 -18.10 12.83 -18.63
C LEU A 52 -17.03 13.92 -18.61
N ILE A 53 -15.93 13.64 -17.93
CA ILE A 53 -14.69 14.42 -18.02
C ILE A 53 -13.70 13.57 -18.83
N LEU A 54 -13.32 14.06 -20.00
CA LEU A 54 -12.56 13.31 -21.00
C LEU A 54 -11.32 14.09 -21.44
N SER A 55 -10.13 13.49 -21.34
CA SER A 55 -8.93 14.05 -21.95
C SER A 55 -8.89 13.81 -23.47
N ASP A 56 -7.91 14.39 -24.17
CA ASP A 56 -7.58 13.93 -25.52
C ASP A 56 -7.33 12.41 -25.54
N VAL A 57 -7.83 11.76 -26.59
CA VAL A 57 -7.63 10.32 -26.86
C VAL A 57 -6.35 10.18 -27.67
N LEU A 58 -5.33 9.54 -27.09
CA LEU A 58 -3.99 9.45 -27.69
C LEU A 58 -3.84 8.15 -28.48
N GLU A 59 -3.03 8.20 -29.55
CA GLU A 59 -2.57 7.00 -30.26
C GLU A 59 -3.70 6.11 -30.85
N SER A 60 -4.83 6.70 -31.25
CA SER A 60 -5.97 5.95 -31.81
C SER A 60 -5.74 5.38 -33.21
N GLY A 61 -4.70 5.83 -33.91
CA GLY A 61 -4.44 5.51 -35.33
C GLY A 61 -5.43 6.14 -36.32
N LEU A 62 -6.37 6.96 -35.83
CA LEU A 62 -7.38 7.66 -36.64
C LEU A 62 -7.02 9.15 -36.78
N SER A 63 -7.53 9.78 -37.84
CA SER A 63 -7.48 11.23 -37.95
C SER A 63 -8.38 11.88 -36.87
N GLY A 64 -7.98 13.05 -36.35
CA GLY A 64 -8.75 13.76 -35.32
C GLY A 64 -10.26 13.91 -35.61
N PRO A 65 -10.69 14.28 -36.84
CA PRO A 65 -12.12 14.37 -37.16
C PRO A 65 -12.84 13.02 -37.04
N GLU A 66 -12.24 11.95 -37.55
CA GLU A 66 -12.83 10.61 -37.52
C GLU A 66 -12.87 10.04 -36.09
N LEU A 67 -11.84 10.32 -35.29
CA LEU A 67 -11.76 9.92 -33.89
C LEU A 67 -12.89 10.56 -33.07
N TYR A 68 -13.01 11.88 -33.10
CA TYR A 68 -13.98 12.60 -32.28
C TYR A 68 -15.43 12.41 -32.77
N ALA A 69 -15.64 12.11 -34.05
CA ALA A 69 -16.94 11.63 -34.55
C ALA A 69 -17.40 10.35 -33.84
N ARG A 70 -16.48 9.40 -33.62
CA ARG A 70 -16.76 8.14 -32.92
C ARG A 70 -16.97 8.37 -31.42
N VAL A 71 -16.16 9.25 -30.81
CA VAL A 71 -16.36 9.67 -29.41
C VAL A 71 -17.75 10.28 -29.22
N ALA A 72 -18.15 11.22 -30.08
CA ALA A 72 -19.47 11.86 -30.01
C ALA A 72 -20.62 10.84 -30.05
N LYS A 73 -20.54 9.85 -30.97
CA LYS A 73 -21.52 8.75 -31.06
C LYS A 73 -21.58 7.91 -29.78
N LEU A 74 -20.43 7.58 -29.19
CA LEU A 74 -20.36 6.82 -27.94
C LEU A 74 -20.98 7.60 -26.78
N VAL A 75 -20.64 8.89 -26.65
CA VAL A 75 -21.16 9.76 -25.58
C VAL A 75 -22.69 9.88 -25.66
N GLN A 76 -23.23 10.03 -26.88
CA GLN A 76 -24.68 10.11 -27.10
C GLN A 76 -25.40 8.81 -26.74
N ALA A 77 -24.86 7.65 -27.12
CA ALA A 77 -25.47 6.35 -26.86
C ALA A 77 -25.61 6.01 -25.36
N HIS A 78 -24.86 6.68 -24.49
CA HIS A 78 -24.82 6.40 -23.04
C HIS A 78 -25.51 7.47 -22.18
N GLY A 79 -26.23 8.41 -22.81
CA GLY A 79 -27.08 9.37 -22.11
C GLY A 79 -26.29 10.36 -21.23
N ILE A 80 -25.11 10.77 -21.68
CA ILE A 80 -24.32 11.82 -21.02
C ILE A 80 -25.05 13.16 -21.11
N THR A 81 -25.24 13.82 -19.97
CA THR A 81 -25.93 15.11 -19.87
C THR A 81 -24.97 16.30 -19.85
N LYS A 82 -23.73 16.08 -19.40
CA LYS A 82 -22.68 17.10 -19.32
C LYS A 82 -21.34 16.53 -19.78
N LEU A 83 -20.65 17.23 -20.67
CA LEU A 83 -19.34 16.85 -21.21
C LEU A 83 -18.30 17.93 -20.90
N ILE A 84 -17.17 17.53 -20.34
CA ILE A 84 -16.01 18.39 -20.11
C ILE A 84 -14.82 17.79 -20.84
N GLY A 85 -14.39 18.44 -21.93
CA GLY A 85 -13.23 18.03 -22.71
C GLY A 85 -11.96 18.77 -22.26
N VAL A 86 -10.85 18.04 -22.08
CA VAL A 86 -9.57 18.62 -21.68
C VAL A 86 -8.45 18.19 -22.62
N GLY A 87 -7.82 19.15 -23.28
CA GLY A 87 -6.74 18.94 -24.24
C GLY A 87 -6.87 19.83 -25.46
N GLU A 88 -5.76 20.01 -26.17
CA GLU A 88 -5.71 20.89 -27.34
C GLU A 88 -6.56 20.34 -28.49
N GLU A 89 -6.54 19.03 -28.73
CA GLU A 89 -7.21 18.43 -29.88
C GLU A 89 -8.73 18.44 -29.71
N ILE A 90 -9.24 18.01 -28.54
CA ILE A 90 -10.67 18.03 -28.21
C ILE A 90 -11.22 19.46 -28.12
N SER A 91 -10.37 20.44 -27.75
CA SER A 91 -10.76 21.86 -27.67
C SER A 91 -10.76 22.57 -29.02
N GLN A 92 -9.76 22.34 -29.87
CA GLN A 92 -9.64 22.97 -31.20
C GLN A 92 -10.80 22.58 -32.13
N ARG A 93 -11.32 21.35 -31.99
CA ARG A 93 -12.44 20.84 -32.79
C ARG A 93 -13.78 21.53 -32.52
N ARG A 94 -13.87 22.37 -31.47
CA ARG A 94 -14.99 23.31 -31.29
C ARG A 94 -14.83 24.56 -32.17
N GLN A 95 -13.61 25.04 -32.34
CA GLN A 95 -13.33 26.32 -32.99
C GLN A 95 -13.53 26.25 -34.51
N GLU A 96 -13.18 25.13 -35.14
CA GLU A 96 -13.43 24.88 -36.58
C GLU A 96 -14.92 24.74 -36.93
N SER A 97 -15.79 24.52 -35.93
CA SER A 97 -17.23 24.28 -36.12
C SER A 97 -18.09 25.57 -36.13
N ILE A 98 -17.49 26.76 -36.01
CA ILE A 98 -18.24 28.04 -36.02
C ILE A 98 -18.22 28.71 -37.41
N ASP A 99 -17.19 28.49 -38.22
CA ASP A 99 -16.98 29.26 -39.46
C ASP A 99 -17.39 28.51 -40.75
N ASP A 100 -17.48 27.17 -40.73
CA ASP A 100 -17.92 26.38 -41.88
C ASP A 100 -19.21 25.62 -41.55
N HIS A 101 -20.24 25.74 -42.39
CA HIS A 101 -21.57 25.15 -42.19
C HIS A 101 -21.59 23.61 -42.39
N SER A 102 -20.44 22.95 -42.22
CA SER A 102 -20.18 21.54 -42.50
C SER A 102 -19.82 20.82 -41.19
N GLU A 103 -20.69 19.89 -40.75
CA GLU A 103 -20.39 18.85 -39.75
C GLU A 103 -19.93 19.32 -38.34
N ARG A 104 -20.93 19.67 -37.53
CA ARG A 104 -20.88 19.90 -36.07
C ARG A 104 -20.49 18.63 -35.28
N LEU A 105 -19.19 18.35 -35.21
CA LEU A 105 -18.66 17.02 -34.87
C LEU A 105 -18.57 16.63 -33.38
N LEU A 106 -18.72 17.56 -32.43
CA LEU A 106 -18.74 17.21 -31.00
C LEU A 106 -19.98 17.67 -30.24
N VAL A 107 -20.77 18.61 -30.80
CA VAL A 107 -21.88 19.22 -30.04
C VAL A 107 -23.13 19.58 -30.84
N GLY A 108 -23.34 19.06 -32.07
CA GLY A 108 -24.57 19.44 -32.78
C GLY A 108 -24.95 18.61 -33.98
N PHE A 109 -25.40 17.38 -33.76
CA PHE A 109 -26.16 16.65 -34.77
C PHE A 109 -27.33 17.50 -35.31
N THR A 110 -27.71 17.31 -36.58
CA THR A 110 -28.93 17.94 -37.09
C THR A 110 -30.15 17.35 -36.38
N PRO A 111 -31.27 18.10 -36.23
CA PRO A 111 -32.48 17.60 -35.57
C PRO A 111 -32.97 16.23 -36.07
N GLU A 112 -32.67 15.86 -37.31
CA GLU A 112 -33.06 14.58 -37.91
C GLU A 112 -32.24 13.37 -37.44
N GLN A 113 -31.09 13.58 -36.79
CA GLN A 113 -30.17 12.51 -36.36
C GLN A 113 -30.35 12.10 -34.87
N TYR A 114 -31.29 12.74 -34.15
CA TYR A 114 -31.61 12.38 -32.77
C TYR A 114 -32.61 11.23 -32.74
N SER A 115 -32.22 10.10 -32.14
CA SER A 115 -33.17 9.07 -31.75
C SER A 115 -34.00 9.56 -30.55
N PRO A 116 -35.33 9.37 -30.52
CA PRO A 116 -36.18 9.76 -29.38
C PRO A 116 -35.80 9.07 -28.06
N ALA A 117 -34.93 8.06 -28.10
CA ALA A 117 -34.38 7.39 -26.92
C ALA A 117 -33.21 8.14 -26.24
N PHE A 118 -32.55 9.11 -26.90
CA PHE A 118 -31.34 9.76 -26.38
C PHE A 118 -31.34 11.29 -26.65
N PRO A 119 -31.63 12.14 -25.64
CA PRO A 119 -31.67 13.60 -25.81
C PRO A 119 -30.27 14.21 -26.03
N PRO A 120 -30.18 15.44 -26.59
CA PRO A 120 -28.90 16.15 -26.74
C PRO A 120 -28.20 16.40 -25.40
N ILE A 121 -26.86 16.43 -25.42
CA ILE A 121 -26.02 16.82 -24.27
C ILE A 121 -26.40 18.26 -23.90
N LYS A 122 -26.73 18.51 -22.63
CA LYS A 122 -27.25 19.80 -22.16
C LYS A 122 -26.15 20.83 -21.93
N GLU A 123 -24.99 20.38 -21.47
CA GLU A 123 -23.88 21.22 -21.06
C GLU A 123 -22.55 20.70 -21.63
N THR A 124 -21.76 21.57 -22.26
CA THR A 124 -20.42 21.22 -22.76
C THR A 124 -19.39 22.29 -22.45
N TYR A 125 -18.25 21.91 -21.91
CA TYR A 125 -17.13 22.79 -21.58
C TYR A 125 -15.82 22.21 -22.10
N PHE A 126 -14.89 23.07 -22.53
CA PHE A 126 -13.61 22.64 -23.11
C PHE A 126 -12.46 23.48 -22.57
N TYR A 127 -11.35 22.81 -22.26
CA TYR A 127 -10.16 23.42 -21.66
C TYR A 127 -8.90 22.92 -22.38
N PRO A 128 -7.92 23.80 -22.68
CA PRO A 128 -6.72 23.40 -23.41
C PRO A 128 -5.80 22.48 -22.59
N SER A 129 -5.86 22.54 -21.25
CA SER A 129 -5.05 21.70 -20.36
C SER A 129 -5.76 21.41 -19.04
N THR A 130 -5.24 20.42 -18.30
CA THR A 130 -5.74 20.08 -16.96
C THR A 130 -5.56 21.24 -15.98
N GLU A 131 -4.48 22.02 -16.09
CA GLU A 131 -4.25 23.22 -15.28
C GLU A 131 -5.34 24.26 -15.51
N ALA A 132 -5.69 24.53 -16.77
CA ALA A 132 -6.75 25.48 -17.12
C ALA A 132 -8.11 25.01 -16.60
N TYR A 133 -8.38 23.71 -16.68
CA TYR A 133 -9.60 23.14 -16.12
C TYR A 133 -9.64 23.27 -14.59
N LEU A 134 -8.60 22.83 -13.89
CA LEU A 134 -8.51 22.89 -12.42
C LEU A 134 -8.62 24.32 -11.88
N ALA A 135 -8.08 25.31 -12.59
CA ALA A 135 -8.20 26.72 -12.21
C ALA A 135 -9.65 27.25 -12.26
N SER A 136 -10.49 26.65 -13.10
CA SER A 136 -11.92 26.98 -13.24
C SER A 136 -12.86 26.02 -12.51
N LEU A 137 -12.32 24.91 -11.98
CA LEU A 137 -13.10 23.83 -11.40
C LEU A 137 -13.72 24.26 -10.08
N ASN A 138 -15.05 24.36 -10.05
CA ASN A 138 -15.81 24.53 -8.82
C ASN A 138 -16.63 23.27 -8.52
N PRO A 139 -16.32 22.52 -7.44
CA PRO A 139 -17.07 21.31 -7.10
C PRO A 139 -18.58 21.53 -6.90
N ALA A 140 -19.01 22.75 -6.54
CA ALA A 140 -20.42 23.07 -6.35
C ALA A 140 -21.25 23.04 -7.65
N ASP A 141 -20.60 23.05 -8.82
CA ASP A 141 -21.21 22.98 -10.14
C ASP A 141 -21.68 21.57 -10.53
N PHE A 142 -21.41 20.58 -9.66
CA PHE A 142 -21.86 19.19 -9.80
C PHE A 142 -22.74 18.84 -8.60
N GLN A 143 -23.96 18.36 -8.83
CA GLN A 143 -24.90 18.06 -7.74
C GLN A 143 -25.71 16.79 -8.01
N ASN A 144 -25.55 15.79 -7.13
CA ASN A 144 -26.20 14.48 -7.27
C ASN A 144 -25.97 13.83 -8.65
N GLU A 145 -24.74 13.93 -9.17
CA GLU A 145 -24.36 13.39 -10.48
C GLU A 145 -23.43 12.19 -10.36
N THR A 146 -23.41 11.34 -11.39
CA THR A 146 -22.34 10.35 -11.55
C THR A 146 -21.36 10.83 -12.62
N ILE A 147 -20.11 11.04 -12.23
CA ILE A 147 -19.06 11.68 -13.02
C ILE A 147 -18.05 10.60 -13.42
N LEU A 148 -17.99 10.26 -14.71
CA LEU A 148 -16.92 9.44 -15.27
C LEU A 148 -15.73 10.35 -15.59
N ILE A 149 -14.56 10.03 -15.02
CA ILE A 149 -13.32 10.75 -15.23
C ILE A 149 -12.38 9.83 -15.98
N LYS A 150 -12.18 10.10 -17.27
CA LYS A 150 -11.35 9.28 -18.14
C LYS A 150 -10.25 10.10 -18.80
N GLY A 151 -9.00 9.70 -18.59
CA GLY A 151 -7.86 10.46 -19.06
C GLY A 151 -6.65 9.60 -19.41
N ALA A 152 -5.87 10.06 -20.38
CA ALA A 152 -4.55 9.51 -20.62
C ALA A 152 -3.59 9.99 -19.52
N ARG A 153 -2.69 9.12 -19.06
CA ARG A 153 -1.78 9.38 -17.92
C ARG A 153 -1.06 10.74 -17.97
N ARG A 154 -0.68 11.23 -19.15
CA ARG A 154 0.02 12.52 -19.30
C ARG A 154 -0.79 13.74 -18.83
N PHE A 155 -2.11 13.61 -18.73
CA PHE A 155 -3.01 14.70 -18.32
C PHE A 155 -3.19 14.78 -16.80
N GLY A 156 -2.75 13.79 -16.02
CA GLY A 156 -2.76 13.84 -14.56
C GLY A 156 -4.14 14.03 -13.93
N PHE A 157 -5.17 13.32 -14.44
CA PHE A 157 -6.56 13.49 -14.00
C PHE A 157 -6.83 13.02 -12.56
N GLU A 158 -5.91 12.29 -11.93
CA GLU A 158 -5.88 12.03 -10.49
C GLU A 158 -6.04 13.32 -9.66
N ARG A 159 -5.53 14.45 -10.16
CA ARG A 159 -5.72 15.79 -9.55
C ARG A 159 -7.18 16.27 -9.64
N VAL A 160 -7.86 15.98 -10.75
CA VAL A 160 -9.29 16.29 -10.95
C VAL A 160 -10.14 15.42 -10.03
N VAL A 161 -9.81 14.12 -9.93
CA VAL A 161 -10.46 13.19 -8.99
C VAL A 161 -10.32 13.73 -7.57
N ALA A 162 -9.11 14.10 -7.13
CA ALA A 162 -8.87 14.65 -5.80
C ALA A 162 -9.67 15.93 -5.51
N ALA A 163 -9.83 16.82 -6.50
CA ALA A 163 -10.60 18.06 -6.34
C ALA A 163 -12.11 17.81 -6.19
N LEU A 164 -12.65 16.85 -6.94
CA LEU A 164 -14.09 16.51 -6.92
C LEU A 164 -14.45 15.49 -5.84
N GLN A 165 -13.48 14.72 -5.35
CA GLN A 165 -13.71 13.68 -4.37
C GLN A 165 -14.17 14.32 -3.06
N GLN A 166 -15.19 13.72 -2.45
CA GLN A 166 -15.54 14.05 -1.08
C GLN A 166 -14.37 13.59 -0.23
N LEU A 167 -13.70 14.54 0.41
CA LEU A 167 -12.78 14.22 1.51
C LEU A 167 -13.58 13.40 2.50
N GLN A 168 -13.32 12.10 2.57
CA GLN A 168 -13.93 11.26 3.58
C GLN A 168 -13.34 11.74 4.90
N HIS A 169 -14.15 12.47 5.67
CA HIS A 169 -13.78 12.96 6.98
C HIS A 169 -13.64 11.72 7.88
N GLY A 170 -12.41 11.27 8.10
CA GLY A 170 -12.15 10.03 8.80
C GLY A 170 -10.66 9.75 8.95
N THR A 171 -10.33 8.85 9.86
CA THR A 171 -8.96 8.41 10.10
C THR A 171 -8.49 7.52 8.95
N VAL A 172 -7.37 7.89 8.33
CA VAL A 172 -6.77 7.19 7.19
C VAL A 172 -5.29 6.92 7.42
N LEU A 173 -4.84 5.75 6.99
CA LEU A 173 -3.43 5.42 6.86
C LEU A 173 -3.05 5.54 5.38
N GLU A 174 -2.35 6.60 5.03
CA GLU A 174 -1.81 6.76 3.68
C GLU A 174 -0.51 5.98 3.53
N VAL A 175 -0.38 5.30 2.39
CA VAL A 175 0.77 4.47 2.03
C VAL A 175 1.33 4.96 0.70
N ASN A 176 2.52 5.55 0.74
CA ASN A 176 3.19 6.10 -0.43
C ASN A 176 3.95 4.99 -1.19
N LEU A 177 3.47 4.65 -2.38
CA LEU A 177 4.04 3.61 -3.25
C LEU A 177 5.36 4.02 -3.89
N ASP A 178 5.60 5.32 -4.10
CA ASP A 178 6.86 5.83 -4.62
C ASP A 178 7.95 5.81 -3.55
N ALA A 179 7.61 6.12 -2.29
CA ALA A 179 8.50 5.94 -1.15
C ALA A 179 8.89 4.46 -0.98
N LEU A 180 7.95 3.53 -1.12
CA LEU A 180 8.22 2.08 -1.12
C LEU A 180 9.20 1.71 -2.24
N THR A 181 8.96 2.22 -3.45
CA THR A 181 9.80 1.95 -4.63
C THR A 181 11.21 2.52 -4.45
N HIS A 182 11.32 3.75 -3.95
CA HIS A 182 12.59 4.40 -3.60
C HIS A 182 13.38 3.57 -2.59
N ASN A 183 12.76 3.21 -1.47
CA ASN A 183 13.40 2.42 -0.40
C ASN A 183 13.85 1.05 -0.93
N LEU A 184 13.02 0.39 -1.75
CA LEU A 184 13.37 -0.87 -2.40
C LEU A 184 14.62 -0.72 -3.29
N HIS A 185 14.69 0.35 -4.08
CA HIS A 185 15.85 0.64 -4.93
C HIS A 185 17.11 0.97 -4.12
N TYR A 186 16.98 1.74 -3.04
CA TYR A 186 18.08 2.03 -2.12
C TYR A 186 18.72 0.75 -1.56
N TYR A 187 17.92 -0.20 -1.10
CA TYR A 187 18.45 -1.48 -0.61
C TYR A 187 19.04 -2.32 -1.74
N ARG A 188 18.42 -2.36 -2.93
CA ARG A 188 18.96 -3.09 -4.08
C ARG A 188 20.33 -2.60 -4.53
N GLN A 189 20.58 -1.29 -4.47
CA GLN A 189 21.88 -0.71 -4.85
C GLN A 189 23.03 -1.17 -3.93
N GLN A 190 22.73 -1.63 -2.72
CA GLN A 190 23.72 -2.17 -1.78
C GLN A 190 24.01 -3.67 -2.01
N LEU A 191 23.21 -4.34 -2.83
CA LEU A 191 23.34 -5.77 -3.06
C LEU A 191 24.32 -6.07 -4.19
N ARG A 192 25.00 -7.21 -4.08
CA ARG A 192 25.73 -7.80 -5.21
C ARG A 192 24.72 -8.12 -6.32
N PRO A 193 25.09 -7.97 -7.61
CA PRO A 193 24.16 -8.24 -8.72
C PRO A 193 23.53 -9.64 -8.73
N SER A 194 24.19 -10.63 -8.13
CA SER A 194 23.69 -12.01 -8.03
C SER A 194 22.82 -12.28 -6.80
N THR A 195 22.79 -11.38 -5.81
CA THR A 195 22.08 -11.58 -4.55
C THR A 195 20.60 -11.27 -4.73
N LYS A 196 19.75 -12.25 -4.45
CA LYS A 196 18.29 -12.12 -4.52
C LYS A 196 17.73 -11.30 -3.36
N LEU A 197 16.52 -10.79 -3.54
CA LEU A 197 15.80 -10.02 -2.54
C LEU A 197 14.45 -10.66 -2.21
N MET A 198 14.33 -11.15 -0.97
CA MET A 198 13.06 -11.54 -0.36
C MET A 198 12.48 -10.36 0.41
N VAL A 199 11.21 -10.04 0.17
CA VAL A 199 10.53 -8.94 0.85
C VAL A 199 9.49 -9.47 1.84
N MET A 200 9.56 -8.99 3.08
CA MET A 200 8.64 -9.39 4.15
C MET A 200 7.35 -8.56 4.04
N VAL A 201 6.22 -9.23 3.78
CA VAL A 201 4.88 -8.62 3.66
C VAL A 201 3.90 -9.14 4.72
N LYS A 202 4.41 -9.79 5.76
CA LYS A 202 3.66 -10.28 6.92
C LYS A 202 2.92 -9.18 7.68
N ALA A 203 1.87 -9.55 8.42
CA ALA A 203 1.03 -8.62 9.19
C ALA A 203 0.42 -7.53 8.31
N PHE A 204 -0.17 -7.93 7.17
CA PHE A 204 -0.76 -7.02 6.18
C PHE A 204 0.21 -5.96 5.64
N ALA A 205 1.44 -6.36 5.28
CA ALA A 205 2.49 -5.41 4.91
C ALA A 205 2.73 -4.37 6.03
N TYR A 206 2.87 -4.86 7.27
CA TYR A 206 3.00 -4.02 8.47
C TYR A 206 1.85 -3.02 8.64
N GLY A 207 0.62 -3.48 8.40
CA GLY A 207 -0.61 -2.69 8.51
C GLY A 207 -0.94 -1.83 7.29
N SER A 208 -0.17 -1.90 6.20
CA SER A 208 -0.33 -1.05 5.00
C SER A 208 -1.31 -1.59 3.94
N GLY A 209 -1.67 -2.87 4.00
CA GLY A 209 -2.52 -3.56 3.02
C GLY A 209 -1.70 -4.47 2.09
N SER A 210 -1.97 -5.78 2.15
CA SER A 210 -1.06 -6.82 1.67
C SER A 210 -0.99 -6.93 0.14
N TYR A 211 -2.11 -6.72 -0.56
CA TYR A 211 -2.18 -6.97 -2.00
C TYR A 211 -1.45 -5.90 -2.83
N GLU A 212 -1.76 -4.62 -2.61
CA GLU A 212 -1.22 -3.50 -3.38
C GLU A 212 0.30 -3.45 -3.26
N VAL A 213 0.82 -3.62 -2.03
CA VAL A 213 2.27 -3.71 -1.78
C VAL A 213 2.86 -4.94 -2.46
N ALA A 214 2.26 -6.13 -2.33
CA ALA A 214 2.79 -7.33 -2.99
C ALA A 214 2.77 -7.22 -4.53
N SER A 215 1.75 -6.58 -5.10
CA SER A 215 1.60 -6.35 -6.53
C SER A 215 2.68 -5.40 -7.04
N LEU A 216 2.92 -4.29 -6.32
CA LEU A 216 4.03 -3.38 -6.59
C LEU A 216 5.38 -4.11 -6.53
N LEU A 217 5.62 -4.92 -5.50
CA LEU A 217 6.88 -5.66 -5.33
C LEU A 217 7.09 -6.68 -6.46
N GLN A 218 6.04 -7.35 -6.91
CA GLN A 218 6.08 -8.22 -8.09
C GLN A 218 6.40 -7.44 -9.35
N PHE A 219 5.76 -6.29 -9.58
CA PHE A 219 6.06 -5.42 -10.71
C PHE A 219 7.51 -4.94 -10.69
N GLN A 220 7.99 -4.57 -9.50
CA GLN A 220 9.37 -4.21 -9.24
C GLN A 220 10.33 -5.40 -9.26
N ARG A 221 9.86 -6.62 -9.56
CA ARG A 221 10.67 -7.85 -9.69
C ARG A 221 11.40 -8.26 -8.41
N ALA A 222 10.76 -8.17 -7.25
CA ALA A 222 11.26 -8.87 -6.06
C ALA A 222 11.38 -10.37 -6.37
N ASP A 223 12.37 -11.05 -5.80
CA ASP A 223 12.60 -12.47 -6.10
C ASP A 223 11.66 -13.38 -5.30
N TYR A 224 11.34 -12.96 -4.08
CA TYR A 224 10.53 -13.71 -3.11
C TYR A 224 9.69 -12.75 -2.27
N LEU A 225 8.54 -13.26 -1.80
CA LEU A 225 7.78 -12.66 -0.71
C LEU A 225 7.79 -13.60 0.50
N ALA A 226 7.59 -13.05 1.69
CA ALA A 226 7.40 -13.85 2.90
C ALA A 226 6.26 -13.31 3.76
N VAL A 227 5.40 -14.24 4.21
CA VAL A 227 4.22 -14.02 5.05
C VAL A 227 4.35 -14.80 6.36
N ALA A 228 3.64 -14.38 7.41
CA ALA A 228 3.70 -15.07 8.70
C ALA A 228 2.95 -16.40 8.65
N TYR A 229 1.76 -16.41 8.05
CA TYR A 229 0.82 -17.52 8.11
C TYR A 229 0.32 -17.93 6.71
N PRO A 230 -0.14 -19.19 6.55
CA PRO A 230 -0.68 -19.69 5.28
C PRO A 230 -1.82 -18.83 4.69
N ASP A 231 -2.73 -18.32 5.53
CA ASP A 231 -3.90 -17.55 5.10
C ASP A 231 -3.51 -16.23 4.40
N GLU A 232 -2.47 -15.55 4.90
CA GLU A 232 -1.91 -14.37 4.25
C GLU A 232 -1.40 -14.72 2.84
N GLY A 233 -0.71 -15.86 2.69
CA GLY A 233 -0.20 -16.34 1.41
C GLY A 233 -1.30 -16.74 0.44
N GLN A 234 -2.37 -17.38 0.94
CA GLN A 234 -3.57 -17.69 0.15
C GLN A 234 -4.20 -16.40 -0.40
N GLN A 235 -4.40 -15.38 0.43
CA GLN A 235 -5.01 -14.13 0.01
C GLN A 235 -4.20 -13.47 -1.13
N LEU A 236 -2.87 -13.47 -1.03
CA LEU A 236 -1.99 -12.94 -2.08
C LEU A 236 -2.13 -13.73 -3.38
N ARG A 237 -2.22 -15.07 -3.31
CA ARG A 237 -2.41 -15.93 -4.49
C ARG A 237 -3.75 -15.70 -5.16
N GLU A 238 -4.82 -15.62 -4.39
CA GLU A 238 -6.18 -15.34 -4.89
C GLU A 238 -6.27 -13.95 -5.54
N SER A 239 -5.42 -13.02 -5.13
CA SER A 239 -5.31 -11.69 -5.71
C SER A 239 -4.37 -11.61 -6.92
N GLY A 240 -3.78 -12.74 -7.37
CA GLY A 240 -2.97 -12.82 -8.58
C GLY A 240 -1.46 -12.66 -8.39
N ILE A 241 -0.95 -12.75 -7.16
CA ILE A 241 0.50 -12.77 -6.92
C ILE A 241 1.10 -14.13 -7.30
N SER A 242 2.11 -14.08 -8.16
CA SER A 242 2.78 -15.25 -8.76
C SER A 242 4.21 -15.47 -8.28
N LEU A 243 4.82 -14.50 -7.59
CA LEU A 243 6.13 -14.66 -6.94
C LEU A 243 6.16 -15.85 -5.97
N PRO A 244 7.30 -16.52 -5.78
CA PRO A 244 7.48 -17.45 -4.66
C PRO A 244 7.12 -16.79 -3.32
N ILE A 245 6.34 -17.49 -2.48
CA ILE A 245 5.91 -17.00 -1.17
C ILE A 245 6.35 -18.00 -0.11
N MET A 246 7.22 -17.57 0.79
CA MET A 246 7.62 -18.32 1.99
C MET A 246 6.63 -18.06 3.13
N VAL A 247 6.20 -19.11 3.81
CA VAL A 247 5.36 -19.05 5.02
C VAL A 247 6.21 -19.37 6.23
N LEU A 248 6.34 -18.42 7.16
CA LEU A 248 7.25 -18.53 8.30
C LEU A 248 6.76 -19.50 9.40
N ASN A 249 5.45 -19.62 9.60
CA ASN A 249 4.88 -20.46 10.66
C ASN A 249 3.81 -21.44 10.11
N PRO A 250 4.21 -22.46 9.33
CA PRO A 250 3.27 -23.48 8.87
C PRO A 250 2.95 -24.50 9.98
N GLY A 251 1.69 -24.93 10.05
CA GLY A 251 1.25 -26.07 10.87
C GLY A 251 0.91 -27.31 10.01
N PRO A 252 0.79 -28.51 10.58
CA PRO A 252 0.48 -29.74 9.82
C PRO A 252 -0.81 -29.63 9.02
N ASP A 253 -1.84 -29.06 9.66
CA ASP A 253 -3.16 -28.89 9.08
C ASP A 253 -3.15 -27.94 7.86
N SER A 254 -2.09 -27.13 7.72
CA SER A 254 -1.93 -26.20 6.60
C SER A 254 -1.27 -26.80 5.37
N PHE A 255 -0.66 -28.00 5.43
CA PHE A 255 0.09 -28.54 4.29
C PHE A 255 -0.77 -28.76 3.03
N GLY A 256 -2.04 -29.12 3.20
CA GLY A 256 -2.99 -29.17 2.07
C GLY A 256 -3.19 -27.81 1.41
N GLN A 257 -3.30 -26.75 2.22
CA GLN A 257 -3.41 -25.36 1.76
C GLN A 257 -2.12 -24.90 1.09
N LEU A 258 -0.96 -25.15 1.71
CA LEU A 258 0.35 -24.81 1.12
C LEU A 258 0.53 -25.46 -0.26
N ARG A 259 0.12 -26.72 -0.41
CA ARG A 259 0.13 -27.45 -1.69
C ARG A 259 -0.77 -26.78 -2.73
N ARG A 260 -2.03 -26.50 -2.34
CA ARG A 260 -3.04 -25.90 -3.22
C ARG A 260 -2.60 -24.53 -3.73
N TYR A 261 -2.03 -23.71 -2.86
CA TYR A 261 -1.64 -22.32 -3.17
C TYR A 261 -0.16 -22.15 -3.51
N ARG A 262 0.61 -23.24 -3.61
CA ARG A 262 2.06 -23.24 -3.91
C ARG A 262 2.83 -22.27 -3.00
N LEU A 263 2.69 -22.47 -1.69
CA LEU A 263 3.33 -21.70 -0.63
C LEU A 263 4.46 -22.53 0.00
N GLU A 264 5.66 -21.96 0.12
CA GLU A 264 6.88 -22.66 0.55
C GLU A 264 7.01 -22.61 2.09
N PRO A 265 6.98 -23.75 2.81
CA PRO A 265 7.03 -23.74 4.28
C PRO A 265 8.44 -23.50 4.84
N GLU A 266 8.54 -22.65 5.87
CA GLU A 266 9.66 -22.66 6.81
C GLU A 266 9.56 -23.87 7.75
N ILE A 267 10.61 -24.68 7.83
CA ILE A 267 10.71 -25.85 8.72
C ILE A 267 11.84 -25.60 9.71
N TYR A 268 11.48 -25.62 10.99
CA TYR A 268 12.33 -25.17 12.10
C TYR A 268 12.48 -26.19 13.24
N SER A 269 11.95 -27.41 13.10
CA SER A 269 12.14 -28.48 14.08
C SER A 269 12.04 -29.88 13.45
N LEU A 270 12.58 -30.89 14.15
CA LEU A 270 12.56 -32.28 13.70
C LEU A 270 11.13 -32.83 13.58
N GLU A 271 10.24 -32.41 14.47
CA GLU A 271 8.81 -32.75 14.43
C GLU A 271 8.16 -32.21 13.14
N ARG A 272 8.32 -30.91 12.86
CA ARG A 272 7.74 -30.28 11.66
C ARG A 272 8.30 -30.88 10.37
N LEU A 273 9.58 -31.27 10.37
CA LEU A 273 10.18 -31.96 9.23
C LEU A 273 9.55 -33.35 9.00
N ARG A 274 9.28 -34.10 10.08
CA ARG A 274 8.58 -35.40 9.98
C ARG A 274 7.15 -35.22 9.47
N ASP A 275 6.44 -34.20 9.94
CA ASP A 275 5.08 -33.89 9.46
C ASP A 275 5.10 -33.56 7.95
N TYR A 276 6.05 -32.71 7.52
CA TYR A 276 6.22 -32.39 6.10
C TYR A 276 6.51 -33.64 5.27
N LEU A 277 7.41 -34.51 5.74
CA LEU A 277 7.74 -35.76 5.07
C LEU A 277 6.53 -36.69 4.96
N GLN A 278 5.70 -36.76 5.99
CA GLN A 278 4.48 -37.54 5.95
C GLN A 278 3.49 -36.97 4.92
N ALA A 279 3.23 -35.66 4.96
CA ALA A 279 2.35 -35.01 3.98
C ALA A 279 2.90 -35.11 2.54
N ALA A 280 4.22 -35.11 2.35
CA ALA A 280 4.86 -35.32 1.05
C ALA A 280 4.60 -36.73 0.52
N ARG A 281 4.64 -37.75 1.39
CA ARG A 281 4.32 -39.14 1.03
C ARG A 281 2.85 -39.31 0.70
N GLU A 282 1.95 -38.70 1.49
CA GLU A 282 0.51 -38.73 1.23
C GLU A 282 0.14 -37.99 -0.07
N ALA A 283 0.92 -36.99 -0.45
CA ALA A 283 0.79 -36.29 -1.72
C ALA A 283 1.50 -37.01 -2.88
N ALA A 284 2.23 -38.10 -2.65
CA ALA A 284 2.97 -38.79 -3.71
C ALA A 284 1.99 -39.35 -4.76
N GLY A 285 2.21 -39.02 -6.04
CA GLY A 285 1.31 -39.38 -7.14
C GLY A 285 0.17 -38.39 -7.40
N SER A 286 0.02 -37.35 -6.57
CA SER A 286 -0.86 -36.20 -6.87
C SER A 286 -0.27 -35.37 -8.03
N PRO A 287 -1.11 -34.77 -8.90
CA PRO A 287 -0.63 -33.85 -9.94
C PRO A 287 0.03 -32.58 -9.38
N SER A 288 -0.15 -32.28 -8.08
CA SER A 288 0.53 -31.19 -7.39
C SER A 288 1.33 -31.74 -6.21
N PRO A 289 2.68 -31.81 -6.29
CA PRO A 289 3.52 -32.18 -5.14
C PRO A 289 3.54 -31.07 -4.09
N LEU A 290 4.08 -31.37 -2.90
CA LEU A 290 4.34 -30.33 -1.90
C LEU A 290 5.38 -29.31 -2.41
N PRO A 291 5.21 -28.02 -2.08
CA PRO A 291 6.19 -26.99 -2.39
C PRO A 291 7.53 -27.24 -1.70
N PRO A 292 8.64 -26.72 -2.24
CA PRO A 292 9.93 -26.84 -1.60
C PRO A 292 9.93 -26.16 -0.22
N LEU A 293 10.72 -26.70 0.71
CA LEU A 293 10.83 -26.21 2.07
C LEU A 293 12.05 -25.30 2.26
N HIS A 294 12.00 -24.46 3.28
CA HIS A 294 13.11 -23.65 3.77
C HIS A 294 13.54 -24.14 5.14
N LEU A 295 14.79 -24.58 5.30
CA LEU A 295 15.31 -25.02 6.60
C LEU A 295 15.77 -23.81 7.42
N LYS A 296 15.27 -23.69 8.65
CA LYS A 296 15.70 -22.64 9.56
C LYS A 296 16.63 -23.16 10.63
N LEU A 297 17.78 -22.52 10.74
CA LEU A 297 18.78 -22.79 11.75
C LEU A 297 18.70 -21.74 12.84
N ASP A 298 18.83 -22.17 14.09
CA ASP A 298 18.98 -21.29 15.23
C ASP A 298 20.46 -21.13 15.55
N THR A 299 20.99 -19.95 15.23
CA THR A 299 22.40 -19.62 15.47
C THR A 299 22.57 -18.61 16.59
N GLY A 300 21.55 -18.41 17.45
CA GLY A 300 21.63 -17.54 18.61
C GLY A 300 20.39 -16.66 18.86
N MET A 301 19.39 -16.68 17.95
CA MET A 301 18.12 -15.98 18.20
C MET A 301 17.29 -16.70 19.27
N ARG A 302 17.46 -18.02 19.41
CA ARG A 302 16.78 -18.86 20.42
C ARG A 302 15.26 -18.76 20.38
N ARG A 303 14.71 -18.55 19.17
CA ARG A 303 13.27 -18.43 18.92
C ARG A 303 12.70 -19.66 18.21
N LEU A 304 13.19 -19.93 17.01
CA LEU A 304 12.82 -21.09 16.19
C LEU A 304 14.01 -21.45 15.31
N GLY A 305 14.22 -22.74 15.08
CA GLY A 305 15.23 -23.28 14.18
C GLY A 305 15.95 -24.47 14.79
N PHE A 306 16.57 -25.29 13.93
CA PHE A 306 17.46 -26.36 14.36
C PHE A 306 18.74 -25.75 14.93
N ASP A 307 19.10 -26.11 16.15
CA ASP A 307 20.37 -25.71 16.73
C ASP A 307 21.49 -26.73 16.44
N GLU A 308 22.67 -26.52 17.00
CA GLU A 308 23.80 -27.44 16.81
C GLU A 308 23.58 -28.83 17.40
N HIS A 309 22.74 -28.96 18.43
CA HIS A 309 22.41 -30.25 19.04
C HIS A 309 21.43 -31.04 18.18
N ASP A 310 20.54 -30.37 17.45
CA ASP A 310 19.64 -31.01 16.49
C ASP A 310 20.35 -31.48 15.21
N LEU A 311 21.50 -30.87 14.88
CA LEU A 311 22.17 -31.06 13.59
C LEU A 311 22.42 -32.54 13.24
N PRO A 312 22.94 -33.42 14.12
CA PRO A 312 23.14 -34.83 13.79
C PRO A 312 21.83 -35.54 13.40
N ALA A 313 20.74 -35.29 14.12
CA ALA A 313 19.44 -35.89 13.83
C ALA A 313 18.82 -35.33 12.54
N LEU A 314 18.99 -34.04 12.30
CA LEU A 314 18.58 -33.40 11.04
C LEU A 314 19.31 -34.03 9.85
N LEU A 315 20.64 -34.14 9.90
CA LEU A 315 21.44 -34.72 8.83
C LEU A 315 21.06 -36.18 8.55
N ALA A 316 20.76 -36.97 9.59
CA ALA A 316 20.26 -38.34 9.43
C ALA A 316 18.92 -38.40 8.66
N LEU A 317 17.96 -37.54 9.02
CA LEU A 317 16.68 -37.45 8.32
C LEU A 317 16.84 -36.98 6.86
N LEU A 318 17.68 -35.97 6.62
CA LEU A 318 17.97 -35.48 5.27
C LEU A 318 18.63 -36.58 4.42
N THR A 319 19.56 -37.35 4.99
CA THR A 319 20.21 -38.46 4.29
C THR A 319 19.20 -39.52 3.87
N GLN A 320 18.30 -39.91 4.80
CA GLN A 320 17.27 -40.92 4.56
C GLN A 320 16.25 -40.49 3.49
N HIS A 321 15.94 -39.19 3.42
CA HIS A 321 14.85 -38.67 2.58
C HIS A 321 15.30 -37.75 1.45
N ARG A 322 16.59 -37.71 1.11
CA ARG A 322 17.17 -36.78 0.12
C ARG A 322 16.43 -36.70 -1.21
N ALA A 323 15.90 -37.81 -1.71
CA ALA A 323 15.22 -37.88 -3.00
C ALA A 323 13.79 -37.29 -2.97
N GLN A 324 13.21 -37.14 -1.78
CA GLN A 324 11.83 -36.69 -1.55
C GLN A 324 11.76 -35.27 -0.98
N LEU A 325 12.92 -34.64 -0.70
CA LEU A 325 13.02 -33.37 -0.01
C LEU A 325 13.50 -32.25 -0.96
N PRO A 326 12.57 -31.53 -1.60
CA PRO A 326 12.93 -30.32 -2.32
C PRO A 326 13.24 -29.20 -1.31
N VAL A 327 14.53 -29.01 -1.00
CA VAL A 327 15.00 -27.89 -0.17
C VAL A 327 15.24 -26.67 -1.06
N ALA A 328 14.44 -25.62 -0.90
CA ALA A 328 14.60 -24.33 -1.58
C ALA A 328 15.74 -23.51 -0.97
N SER A 329 15.75 -23.34 0.36
CA SER A 329 16.77 -22.56 1.04
C SER A 329 17.15 -23.08 2.43
N ILE A 330 18.26 -22.56 2.96
CA ILE A 330 18.68 -22.66 4.36
C ILE A 330 18.81 -21.23 4.90
N MET A 331 18.33 -20.97 6.11
CA MET A 331 18.30 -19.61 6.67
C MET A 331 18.54 -19.54 8.18
N THR A 332 19.02 -18.39 8.65
CA THR A 332 19.03 -18.02 10.09
C THR A 332 18.50 -16.59 10.27
N HIS A 333 18.21 -16.19 11.50
CA HIS A 333 17.85 -14.82 11.85
C HIS A 333 18.87 -14.22 12.83
N LEU A 334 19.36 -13.01 12.51
CA LEU A 334 20.30 -12.29 13.36
C LEU A 334 19.56 -11.61 14.50
N ALA A 335 20.08 -11.72 15.72
CA ALA A 335 19.41 -11.23 16.92
C ALA A 335 19.68 -9.74 17.20
N ALA A 336 20.88 -9.26 16.87
CA ALA A 336 21.35 -7.92 17.23
C ALA A 336 22.08 -7.23 16.08
N ALA A 337 21.66 -7.50 14.83
CA ALA A 337 22.30 -6.92 13.66
C ALA A 337 22.13 -5.40 13.55
N ASP A 338 21.25 -4.80 14.35
CA ASP A 338 20.99 -3.36 14.45
C ASP A 338 21.81 -2.65 15.54
N ASP A 339 22.45 -3.39 16.46
CA ASP A 339 23.22 -2.82 17.57
C ASP A 339 24.73 -3.05 17.37
N PRO A 340 25.54 -1.99 17.17
CA PRO A 340 27.00 -2.09 17.10
C PRO A 340 27.68 -2.71 18.32
N ALA A 341 27.09 -2.59 19.51
CA ALA A 341 27.63 -3.22 20.72
C ALA A 341 27.64 -4.75 20.65
N HIS A 342 26.90 -5.34 19.71
CA HIS A 342 26.70 -6.78 19.56
C HIS A 342 27.22 -7.33 18.22
N ASP A 343 28.13 -6.62 17.57
CA ASP A 343 28.68 -7.06 16.27
C ASP A 343 29.44 -8.38 16.35
N ASP A 344 30.22 -8.60 17.41
CA ASP A 344 30.98 -9.84 17.58
C ASP A 344 30.05 -11.05 17.73
N PHE A 345 28.94 -10.86 18.46
CA PHE A 345 27.88 -11.87 18.54
C PHE A 345 27.26 -12.12 17.17
N THR A 346 26.93 -11.08 16.41
CA THR A 346 26.36 -11.21 15.06
C THR A 346 27.31 -11.96 14.11
N ARG A 347 28.62 -11.67 14.14
CA ARG A 347 29.64 -12.40 13.37
C ARG A 347 29.73 -13.87 13.79
N GLN A 348 29.62 -14.16 15.09
CA GLN A 348 29.54 -15.54 15.58
C GLN A 348 28.30 -16.27 15.03
N GLN A 349 27.12 -15.62 15.01
CA GLN A 349 25.90 -16.20 14.42
C GLN A 349 26.11 -16.56 12.94
N LEU A 350 26.74 -15.67 12.17
CA LEU A 350 27.02 -15.86 10.75
C LEU A 350 28.00 -17.02 10.49
N SER A 351 29.05 -17.13 11.31
CA SER A 351 30.02 -18.23 11.25
C SER A 351 29.36 -19.58 11.55
N THR A 352 28.57 -19.66 12.62
CA THR A 352 27.79 -20.87 12.96
C THR A 352 26.83 -21.23 11.83
N PHE A 353 26.13 -20.25 11.25
CA PHE A 353 25.24 -20.47 10.12
C PHE A 353 25.95 -21.07 8.91
N GLN A 354 27.10 -20.52 8.51
CA GLN A 354 27.89 -21.05 7.39
C GLN A 354 28.28 -22.51 7.60
N ARG A 355 28.77 -22.85 8.80
CA ARG A 355 29.23 -24.20 9.12
C ARG A 355 28.09 -25.22 9.12
N MET A 356 26.96 -24.89 9.72
CA MET A 356 25.77 -25.76 9.73
C MET A 356 25.18 -25.91 8.33
N ALA A 357 25.08 -24.83 7.55
CA ALA A 357 24.59 -24.88 6.18
C ALA A 357 25.49 -25.74 5.28
N ALA A 358 26.81 -25.63 5.41
CA ALA A 358 27.75 -26.46 4.66
C ALA A 358 27.59 -27.97 4.96
N ALA A 359 27.34 -28.33 6.23
CA ALA A 359 27.06 -29.72 6.60
C ALA A 359 25.77 -30.25 5.94
N ILE A 360 24.74 -29.42 5.85
CA ILE A 360 23.48 -29.76 5.17
C ILE A 360 23.70 -29.91 3.65
N GLU A 361 24.39 -28.97 3.01
CA GLU A 361 24.69 -29.03 1.58
C GLU A 361 25.49 -30.28 1.20
N ALA A 362 26.41 -30.72 2.05
CA ALA A 362 27.18 -31.96 1.85
C ALA A 362 26.28 -33.21 1.78
N ILE A 363 25.22 -33.28 2.61
CA ILE A 363 24.23 -34.37 2.58
C ILE A 363 23.31 -34.27 1.35
N LEU A 364 22.91 -33.05 1.00
CA LEU A 364 22.05 -32.81 -0.17
C LEU A 364 22.78 -33.02 -1.50
N GLY A 365 24.13 -33.00 -1.49
CA GLY A 365 24.97 -33.21 -2.68
C GLY A 365 24.91 -32.07 -3.70
N ARG A 366 24.42 -30.90 -3.29
CA ARG A 366 24.28 -29.71 -4.14
C ARG A 366 24.26 -28.44 -3.28
N PRO A 367 24.64 -27.28 -3.86
CA PRO A 367 24.38 -26.00 -3.21
C PRO A 367 22.88 -25.72 -3.08
N VAL A 368 22.53 -25.00 -2.03
CA VAL A 368 21.20 -24.53 -1.67
C VAL A 368 21.28 -23.03 -1.41
N LEU A 369 20.22 -22.31 -1.76
CA LEU A 369 20.12 -20.87 -1.52
C LEU A 369 20.24 -20.59 -0.01
N LYS A 370 21.16 -19.70 0.39
CA LYS A 370 21.37 -19.30 1.78
C LYS A 370 20.96 -17.85 2.03
N HIS A 371 20.31 -17.58 3.16
CA HIS A 371 19.99 -16.21 3.57
C HIS A 371 20.00 -15.98 5.08
N ALA A 372 20.71 -14.96 5.54
CA ALA A 372 20.81 -14.58 6.96
C ALA A 372 20.34 -13.16 7.25
N LEU A 373 20.66 -12.21 6.36
CA LEU A 373 20.52 -10.78 6.64
C LEU A 373 19.06 -10.32 6.66
N ASN A 374 18.69 -9.60 7.72
CA ASN A 374 17.51 -8.73 7.80
C ASN A 374 17.89 -7.31 7.30
N SER A 375 16.97 -6.32 7.36
CA SER A 375 17.23 -4.96 6.86
C SER A 375 18.52 -4.34 7.42
N ALA A 376 18.76 -4.44 8.73
CA ALA A 376 19.99 -3.93 9.36
C ALA A 376 21.23 -4.72 8.92
N GLY A 377 21.09 -6.05 8.80
CA GLY A 377 22.14 -6.94 8.29
C GLY A 377 22.61 -6.56 6.89
N ILE A 378 21.69 -6.23 5.97
CA ILE A 378 22.01 -5.86 4.57
C ILE A 378 23.04 -4.72 4.54
N ARG A 379 22.85 -3.73 5.40
CA ARG A 379 23.69 -2.53 5.47
C ARG A 379 24.98 -2.77 6.25
N ARG A 380 24.88 -3.42 7.41
CA ARG A 380 25.98 -3.48 8.40
C ARG A 380 26.93 -4.65 8.17
N PHE A 381 26.49 -5.69 7.47
CA PHE A 381 27.27 -6.91 7.18
C PHE A 381 27.18 -7.30 5.69
N PRO A 382 27.54 -6.40 4.75
CA PRO A 382 27.41 -6.63 3.31
C PRO A 382 28.23 -7.82 2.78
N GLU A 383 29.29 -8.22 3.50
CA GLU A 383 30.08 -9.41 3.20
C GLU A 383 29.28 -10.72 3.36
N ALA A 384 28.22 -10.69 4.18
CA ALA A 384 27.40 -11.85 4.53
C ALA A 384 26.05 -11.89 3.78
N GLN A 385 25.98 -11.29 2.59
CA GLN A 385 24.76 -11.28 1.76
C GLN A 385 24.30 -12.67 1.30
N PHE A 386 25.20 -13.66 1.26
CA PHE A 386 24.95 -14.99 0.71
C PHE A 386 24.21 -14.93 -0.65
N ASP A 387 23.23 -15.79 -0.86
CA ASP A 387 22.49 -15.90 -2.11
C ASP A 387 21.24 -15.01 -2.13
N MET A 388 20.70 -14.67 -0.95
CA MET A 388 19.52 -13.84 -0.80
C MET A 388 19.53 -13.08 0.53
N VAL A 389 18.91 -11.90 0.54
CA VAL A 389 18.68 -11.11 1.75
C VAL A 389 17.18 -10.92 2.00
N ARG A 390 16.80 -10.59 3.24
CA ARG A 390 15.42 -10.37 3.63
C ARG A 390 15.19 -8.92 4.04
N LEU A 391 14.49 -8.17 3.20
CA LEU A 391 14.11 -6.79 3.47
C LEU A 391 12.70 -6.77 4.07
N GLY A 392 12.57 -6.26 5.28
CA GLY A 392 11.26 -6.02 5.90
C GLY A 392 11.10 -4.55 6.19
N VAL A 393 11.45 -4.20 7.41
CA VAL A 393 11.23 -2.88 8.01
C VAL A 393 11.85 -1.70 7.26
N GLY A 394 13.03 -1.89 6.65
CA GLY A 394 13.71 -0.85 5.89
C GLY A 394 12.93 -0.45 4.63
N LEU A 395 12.08 -1.34 4.10
CA LEU A 395 11.20 -1.01 2.97
C LEU A 395 10.22 0.12 3.34
N TYR A 396 9.77 0.16 4.60
CA TYR A 396 8.76 1.11 5.08
C TYR A 396 9.37 2.41 5.62
N GLY A 397 10.66 2.63 5.39
CA GLY A 397 11.35 3.83 5.87
C GLY A 397 11.74 3.77 7.34
N VAL A 398 11.76 2.57 7.94
CA VAL A 398 12.14 2.39 9.35
C VAL A 398 13.47 1.63 9.41
N GLU A 399 14.49 2.30 9.92
CA GLU A 399 15.81 1.72 10.16
C GLU A 399 16.26 1.98 11.60
N ALA A 400 17.23 1.18 12.09
CA ALA A 400 17.86 1.34 13.39
C ALA A 400 19.22 2.06 13.25
N GLY A 401 19.49 3.00 14.16
CA GLY A 401 20.64 3.92 14.11
C GLY A 401 20.33 5.26 13.42
N ASP A 402 21.11 6.29 13.73
CA ASP A 402 20.79 7.70 13.38
C ASP A 402 21.33 8.12 12.01
N GLU A 403 22.49 7.63 11.61
CA GLU A 403 23.29 8.21 10.50
C GLU A 403 22.71 8.05 9.09
N THR A 404 21.72 7.16 8.88
CA THR A 404 21.23 6.81 7.52
C THR A 404 19.72 6.93 7.34
N SER A 405 19.01 7.36 8.39
CA SER A 405 17.57 7.64 8.34
C SER A 405 17.20 8.65 7.22
N HIS A 406 18.14 9.48 6.78
CA HIS A 406 17.95 10.49 5.74
C HIS A 406 17.78 9.93 4.31
N ASN A 407 18.23 8.70 4.03
CA ASN A 407 18.15 8.13 2.68
C ASN A 407 16.86 7.35 2.43
N LEU A 408 16.17 6.96 3.50
CA LEU A 408 14.90 6.25 3.42
C LEU A 408 13.75 7.24 3.57
N LEU A 409 12.71 7.03 2.76
CA LEU A 409 11.50 7.83 2.81
C LEU A 409 10.46 7.16 3.70
N PRO A 410 9.77 7.92 4.59
CA PRO A 410 8.65 7.37 5.35
C PRO A 410 7.54 6.95 4.39
N VAL A 411 7.10 5.70 4.51
CA VAL A 411 6.07 5.15 3.62
C VAL A 411 4.67 5.44 4.12
N SER A 412 4.48 5.46 5.43
CA SER A 412 3.16 5.51 6.05
C SER A 412 2.91 6.84 6.76
N THR A 413 1.76 7.45 6.50
CA THR A 413 1.29 8.65 7.20
C THR A 413 -0.12 8.41 7.74
N LEU A 414 -0.27 8.48 9.06
CA LEU A 414 -1.59 8.36 9.71
C LEU A 414 -2.17 9.75 9.91
N ARG A 415 -3.36 9.98 9.36
CA ARG A 415 -4.10 11.24 9.48
C ARG A 415 -5.47 11.01 10.09
N THR A 416 -5.97 12.00 10.80
CA THR A 416 -7.35 12.06 11.30
C THR A 416 -7.88 13.48 11.17
N THR A 417 -9.13 13.69 11.55
CA THR A 417 -9.79 14.99 11.51
C THR A 417 -10.12 15.51 12.91
N VAL A 418 -10.09 16.82 13.06
CA VAL A 418 -10.62 17.50 14.25
C VAL A 418 -12.15 17.39 14.24
N SER A 419 -12.70 16.69 15.22
CA SER A 419 -14.16 16.55 15.41
C SER A 419 -14.77 17.80 16.04
N GLN A 420 -14.08 18.38 17.02
CA GLN A 420 -14.58 19.52 17.76
C GLN A 420 -13.41 20.31 18.37
N VAL A 421 -13.58 21.62 18.50
CA VAL A 421 -12.69 22.47 19.28
C VAL A 421 -13.48 23.09 20.42
N LYS A 422 -12.95 23.04 21.64
CA LYS A 422 -13.56 23.59 22.85
C LYS A 422 -12.54 24.36 23.67
N THR A 423 -13.01 25.41 24.30
CA THR A 423 -12.29 26.11 25.35
C THR A 423 -12.52 25.38 26.68
N LEU A 424 -11.43 25.04 27.37
CA LEU A 424 -11.41 24.45 28.69
C LEU A 424 -11.01 25.54 29.70
N PRO A 425 -11.93 26.04 30.52
CA PRO A 425 -11.65 27.10 31.50
C PRO A 425 -10.54 26.70 32.49
N ALA A 426 -9.87 27.69 33.06
CA ALA A 426 -8.92 27.45 34.15
C ALA A 426 -9.56 26.64 35.29
N ASP A 427 -8.76 25.78 35.90
CA ASP A 427 -9.11 24.89 37.02
C ASP A 427 -10.20 23.85 36.70
N THR A 428 -10.41 23.56 35.40
CA THR A 428 -11.29 22.49 34.94
C THR A 428 -10.52 21.32 34.34
N THR A 429 -11.20 20.17 34.20
CA THR A 429 -10.60 18.89 33.82
C THR A 429 -11.30 18.25 32.64
N VAL A 430 -10.60 17.40 31.90
CA VAL A 430 -11.07 16.71 30.70
C VAL A 430 -10.68 15.22 30.68
N GLY A 431 -11.51 14.42 30.03
CA GLY A 431 -11.25 13.00 29.78
C GLY A 431 -11.47 12.08 30.98
N TYR A 432 -11.27 10.78 30.76
CA TYR A 432 -11.46 9.76 31.78
C TYR A 432 -10.54 9.96 32.99
N GLY A 433 -11.09 9.74 34.18
CA GLY A 433 -10.38 9.92 35.44
C GLY A 433 -9.93 11.36 35.71
N ARG A 434 -10.46 12.35 34.96
CA ARG A 434 -10.10 13.78 35.08
C ARG A 434 -8.58 14.02 34.97
N ARG A 435 -7.91 13.19 34.16
CA ARG A 435 -6.44 13.19 34.01
C ARG A 435 -5.91 14.33 33.15
N GLY A 436 -6.75 14.93 32.32
CA GLY A 436 -6.41 16.17 31.62
C GLY A 436 -6.92 17.36 32.42
N ALA A 437 -6.16 18.45 32.46
CA ALA A 437 -6.55 19.65 33.19
C ALA A 437 -6.02 20.92 32.52
N ALA A 438 -6.73 22.02 32.71
CA ALA A 438 -6.29 23.37 32.43
C ALA A 438 -5.90 24.01 33.77
N THR A 439 -4.66 23.80 34.23
CA THR A 439 -4.20 24.32 35.53
C THR A 439 -3.73 25.76 35.36
N ALA A 440 -4.26 26.68 36.17
CA ALA A 440 -3.88 28.10 36.24
C ALA A 440 -4.26 28.99 35.02
N HIS A 441 -4.45 28.45 33.83
CA HIS A 441 -4.89 29.21 32.66
C HIS A 441 -5.87 28.41 31.79
N GLU A 442 -6.69 29.14 31.05
CA GLU A 442 -7.58 28.58 30.04
C GLU A 442 -6.77 27.86 28.95
N ARG A 443 -7.29 26.73 28.47
CA ARG A 443 -6.70 25.97 27.35
C ARG A 443 -7.72 25.80 26.23
N ARG A 444 -7.25 25.74 24.99
CA ARG A 444 -8.05 25.38 23.83
C ARG A 444 -7.75 23.94 23.44
N LEU A 445 -8.76 23.09 23.42
CA LEU A 445 -8.60 21.66 23.13
C LEU A 445 -9.30 21.28 21.83
N ALA A 446 -8.60 20.55 20.99
CA ALA A 446 -9.17 19.88 19.84
C ALA A 446 -9.42 18.40 20.16
N THR A 447 -10.62 17.91 19.89
CA THR A 447 -10.95 16.48 19.95
C THR A 447 -10.76 15.88 18.57
N LEU A 448 -9.93 14.85 18.46
CA LEU A 448 -9.63 14.13 17.22
C LEU A 448 -10.43 12.82 17.12
N ALA A 449 -10.81 12.44 15.90
CA ALA A 449 -11.58 11.23 15.61
C ALA A 449 -10.72 9.95 15.57
N ILE A 450 -9.87 9.76 16.58
CA ILE A 450 -9.02 8.58 16.72
C ILE A 450 -8.82 8.20 18.18
N GLY A 451 -8.85 6.92 18.48
CA GLY A 451 -8.52 6.40 19.81
C GLY A 451 -7.77 5.06 19.77
N TYR A 452 -7.71 4.40 20.93
CA TYR A 452 -6.95 3.16 21.04
C TYR A 452 -7.59 1.98 20.29
N ALA A 453 -8.88 2.02 19.95
CA ALA A 453 -9.52 1.00 19.10
C ALA A 453 -9.11 1.12 17.62
N ASP A 454 -8.60 2.29 17.22
CA ASP A 454 -8.05 2.56 15.89
C ASP A 454 -6.55 2.26 15.82
N GLY A 455 -5.90 2.00 16.96
CA GLY A 455 -4.46 1.75 17.07
C GLY A 455 -3.65 2.91 17.66
N TYR A 456 -4.28 4.02 18.08
CA TYR A 456 -3.56 5.09 18.75
C TYR A 456 -3.27 4.71 20.21
N ASP A 457 -2.03 4.32 20.49
CA ASP A 457 -1.64 3.67 21.74
C ASP A 457 -2.05 4.47 22.98
N ARG A 458 -2.65 3.79 23.96
CA ARG A 458 -3.16 4.43 25.17
C ARG A 458 -2.03 5.06 26.02
N ARG A 459 -0.80 4.59 25.90
CA ARG A 459 0.39 5.17 26.55
C ARG A 459 0.69 6.59 26.09
N PHE A 460 0.16 7.03 24.95
CA PHE A 460 0.22 8.44 24.52
C PHE A 460 -0.57 9.42 25.38
N SER A 461 -1.31 8.93 26.37
CA SER A 461 -2.01 9.76 27.35
C SER A 461 -1.07 10.71 28.10
N ALA A 462 -1.64 11.78 28.66
CA ALA A 462 -1.00 12.69 29.60
C ALA A 462 0.28 13.37 29.06
N GLY A 463 0.24 13.81 27.80
CA GLY A 463 1.31 14.57 27.16
C GLY A 463 2.43 13.71 26.55
N ALA A 464 2.38 12.39 26.71
CA ALA A 464 3.35 11.50 26.07
C ALA A 464 3.20 11.50 24.54
N GLY A 465 1.96 11.57 24.03
CA GLY A 465 1.67 11.68 22.61
C GLY A 465 1.73 13.11 22.08
N LEU A 466 2.09 13.21 20.80
CA LEU A 466 2.04 14.43 20.01
C LEU A 466 1.24 14.19 18.73
N VAL A 467 0.67 15.25 18.18
CA VAL A 467 0.12 15.32 16.82
C VAL A 467 0.62 16.58 16.12
N LEU A 468 0.57 16.62 14.80
CA LEU A 468 0.76 17.86 14.04
C LEU A 468 -0.57 18.40 13.54
N LEU A 469 -0.80 19.68 13.78
CA LEU A 469 -1.90 20.47 13.24
C LEU A 469 -1.31 21.75 12.66
N HIS A 470 -1.60 22.04 11.38
CA HIS A 470 -1.03 23.21 10.67
C HIS A 470 0.50 23.29 10.75
N GLY A 471 1.18 22.14 10.69
CA GLY A 471 2.65 22.04 10.82
C GLY A 471 3.19 22.24 12.24
N ARG A 472 2.33 22.44 13.25
CA ARG A 472 2.70 22.69 14.64
C ARG A 472 2.35 21.51 15.54
N ARG A 473 3.22 21.23 16.52
CA ARG A 473 3.06 20.13 17.47
C ARG A 473 2.04 20.48 18.55
N ALA A 474 1.04 19.60 18.72
CA ALA A 474 0.01 19.69 19.75
C ALA A 474 0.09 18.45 20.65
N PRO A 475 0.34 18.59 21.97
CA PRO A 475 0.43 17.45 22.88
C PRO A 475 -0.94 16.90 23.26
N VAL A 476 -1.00 15.58 23.50
CA VAL A 476 -2.20 14.90 24.01
C VAL A 476 -2.52 15.34 25.43
N VAL A 477 -3.80 15.62 25.71
CA VAL A 477 -4.29 16.05 27.02
C VAL A 477 -5.20 14.97 27.63
N GLY A 478 -4.88 14.57 28.85
CA GLY A 478 -5.65 13.56 29.58
C GLY A 478 -5.47 12.16 29.00
N SER A 479 -6.51 11.33 29.07
CA SER A 479 -6.43 9.95 28.57
C SER A 479 -6.87 9.84 27.12
N VAL A 480 -6.14 9.04 26.35
CA VAL A 480 -6.62 8.48 25.08
C VAL A 480 -7.86 7.62 25.37
N CYS A 481 -8.97 7.92 24.70
CA CYS A 481 -10.23 7.19 24.79
C CYS A 481 -10.31 6.11 23.69
N MET A 482 -11.40 5.35 23.66
CA MET A 482 -11.57 4.25 22.70
C MET A 482 -11.53 4.74 21.26
N ASP A 483 -12.24 5.83 20.96
CA ASP A 483 -12.44 6.33 19.59
C ASP A 483 -12.01 7.80 19.43
N MET A 484 -11.55 8.46 20.50
CA MET A 484 -11.21 9.88 20.49
C MET A 484 -10.01 10.21 21.39
N VAL A 485 -9.33 11.31 21.06
CA VAL A 485 -8.26 11.89 21.87
C VAL A 485 -8.40 13.40 21.88
N MET A 486 -8.03 14.03 23.00
CA MET A 486 -7.97 15.48 23.11
C MET A 486 -6.51 15.93 22.99
N VAL A 487 -6.25 16.98 22.23
CA VAL A 487 -4.94 17.59 22.08
C VAL A 487 -5.01 19.09 22.40
N ASP A 488 -3.92 19.63 22.92
CA ASP A 488 -3.83 21.05 23.24
C ASP A 488 -3.48 21.87 22.00
N VAL A 489 -4.37 22.78 21.65
CA VAL A 489 -4.26 23.71 20.53
C VAL A 489 -4.35 25.16 21.00
N THR A 490 -4.05 25.43 22.28
CA THR A 490 -3.99 26.77 22.84
C THR A 490 -3.06 27.67 22.02
N ASP A 491 -1.90 27.14 21.64
CA ASP A 491 -0.93 27.86 20.82
C ASP A 491 -1.23 27.79 19.31
N ILE A 492 -2.31 27.14 18.88
CA ILE A 492 -2.74 26.98 17.47
C ILE A 492 -4.19 27.49 17.31
N PRO A 493 -4.44 28.80 17.52
CA PRO A 493 -5.77 29.38 17.59
C PRO A 493 -6.59 29.25 16.30
N GLU A 494 -5.94 29.05 15.15
CA GLU A 494 -6.57 28.84 13.85
C GLU A 494 -7.27 27.48 13.70
N THR A 495 -6.98 26.51 14.59
CA THR A 495 -7.53 25.14 14.53
C THR A 495 -9.07 25.15 14.55
N GLN A 496 -9.71 24.43 13.63
CA GLN A 496 -11.17 24.35 13.47
C GLN A 496 -11.63 22.90 13.27
N PRO A 497 -12.92 22.58 13.56
CA PRO A 497 -13.50 21.30 13.17
C PRO A 497 -13.35 21.07 11.66
N GLY A 498 -12.95 19.85 11.27
CA GLY A 498 -12.64 19.48 9.89
C GLY A 498 -11.16 19.58 9.52
N ASP A 499 -10.34 20.27 10.33
CA ASP A 499 -8.89 20.33 10.09
C ASP A 499 -8.26 18.94 10.17
N VAL A 500 -7.20 18.73 9.38
CA VAL A 500 -6.46 17.48 9.33
C VAL A 500 -5.33 17.51 10.36
N ALA A 501 -5.31 16.50 11.24
CA ALA A 501 -4.22 16.23 12.15
C ALA A 501 -3.37 15.06 11.63
N VAL A 502 -2.05 15.20 11.64
CA VAL A 502 -1.10 14.12 11.35
C VAL A 502 -0.66 13.49 12.68
N LEU A 503 -0.93 12.19 12.84
CA LEU A 503 -0.60 11.44 14.06
C LEU A 503 0.84 10.90 13.98
N PHE A 504 1.26 10.48 12.79
CA PHE A 504 2.65 10.22 12.43
C PHE A 504 2.83 10.35 10.92
N GLY A 505 4.02 10.72 10.47
CA GLY A 505 4.37 10.93 9.06
C GLY A 505 5.53 11.92 8.93
N ASP A 506 5.53 12.69 7.85
CA ASP A 506 6.47 13.80 7.69
C ASP A 506 6.30 14.86 8.80
N GLY A 507 7.41 15.38 9.33
CA GLY A 507 7.46 16.30 10.48
C GLY A 507 7.22 15.69 11.87
N LEU A 508 6.63 14.49 11.96
CA LEU A 508 6.41 13.76 13.21
C LEU A 508 6.62 12.26 12.99
N THR A 509 7.87 11.84 13.15
CA THR A 509 8.27 10.47 12.82
C THR A 509 7.69 9.46 13.81
N ILE A 510 7.40 8.27 13.31
CA ILE A 510 6.95 7.16 14.14
C ILE A 510 8.01 6.69 15.15
N ARG A 511 9.30 6.90 14.86
CA ARG A 511 10.40 6.61 15.78
C ARG A 511 10.32 7.52 17.01
N GLU A 512 10.17 8.83 16.80
CA GLU A 512 10.01 9.78 17.91
C GLU A 512 8.86 9.39 18.82
N LEU A 513 7.72 8.98 18.24
CA LEU A 513 6.56 8.54 19.01
C LEU A 513 6.80 7.23 19.76
N ALA A 514 7.48 6.27 19.14
CA ALA A 514 7.79 5.00 19.77
C ALA A 514 8.70 5.19 21.00
N GLU A 515 9.73 6.04 20.88
CA GLU A 515 10.64 6.39 21.99
C GLU A 515 9.89 7.01 23.17
N ARG A 516 8.94 7.91 22.90
CA ARG A 516 8.14 8.60 23.93
C ARG A 516 7.33 7.66 24.82
N ILE A 517 6.95 6.48 24.32
CA ILE A 517 6.17 5.49 25.08
C ILE A 517 6.94 4.20 25.37
N GLY A 518 8.26 4.20 25.11
CA GLY A 518 9.13 3.06 25.37
C GLY A 518 8.80 1.83 24.54
N THR A 519 8.50 2.02 23.25
CA THR A 519 8.30 0.92 22.28
C THR A 519 9.14 1.09 21.01
N ILE A 520 8.92 0.22 20.03
CA ILE A 520 9.54 0.23 18.71
C ILE A 520 8.55 0.70 17.64
N PRO A 521 9.01 1.39 16.58
CA PRO A 521 8.17 1.83 15.46
C PRO A 521 7.21 0.77 14.89
N TYR A 522 7.65 -0.49 14.88
CA TYR A 522 6.89 -1.60 14.33
C TYR A 522 5.60 -1.86 15.07
N GLU A 523 5.63 -1.77 16.40
CA GLU A 523 4.44 -1.98 17.21
C GLU A 523 3.38 -0.92 16.86
N LEU A 524 3.80 0.35 16.69
CA LEU A 524 2.90 1.43 16.31
C LEU A 524 2.29 1.22 14.91
N LEU A 525 3.07 0.81 13.91
CA LEU A 525 2.53 0.53 12.56
C LEU A 525 1.55 -0.64 12.56
N THR A 526 1.93 -1.75 13.21
CA THR A 526 1.10 -2.97 13.21
C THR A 526 -0.14 -2.83 14.06
N ASN A 527 -0.17 -1.89 15.01
CA ASN A 527 -1.34 -1.65 15.85
C ASN A 527 -2.42 -0.82 15.16
N VAL A 528 -2.16 -0.21 13.99
CA VAL A 528 -3.19 0.51 13.24
C VAL A 528 -4.28 -0.48 12.82
N SER A 529 -5.45 -0.34 13.42
CA SER A 529 -6.60 -1.25 13.30
C SER A 529 -7.11 -1.32 11.86
N GLU A 530 -7.60 -2.48 11.41
CA GLU A 530 -8.24 -2.66 10.09
C GLU A 530 -9.44 -1.72 9.85
N ARG A 531 -10.01 -1.13 10.92
CA ARG A 531 -11.05 -0.10 10.84
C ARG A 531 -10.57 1.20 10.19
N VAL A 532 -9.27 1.50 10.31
CA VAL A 532 -8.65 2.65 9.66
C VAL A 532 -8.53 2.38 8.17
N LYS A 533 -9.08 3.26 7.34
CA LYS A 533 -9.02 3.09 5.90
C LYS A 533 -7.58 3.25 5.41
N ARG A 534 -7.09 2.32 4.59
CA ARG A 534 -5.81 2.47 3.88
C ARG A 534 -6.04 3.19 2.56
N VAL A 535 -5.18 4.15 2.26
CA VAL A 535 -5.19 4.88 0.99
C VAL A 535 -3.80 4.79 0.38
N PHE A 536 -3.71 4.22 -0.81
CA PHE A 536 -2.44 4.11 -1.53
C PHE A 536 -2.29 5.33 -2.44
N VAL A 537 -1.15 6.00 -2.32
CA VAL A 537 -0.83 7.20 -3.11
C VAL A 537 0.43 6.95 -3.92
N SER A 538 0.45 7.51 -5.13
CA SER A 538 1.62 7.60 -6.01
C SER A 538 1.64 9.03 -6.56
N GLU A 539 2.82 9.65 -6.57
CA GLU A 539 3.06 11.03 -6.98
C GLU A 539 3.63 11.14 -8.40
#